data_AF-A0A7Y5X1X2-F1
#
_entry.id   AF-A0A7Y5X1X2-F1
#
_cell.length_a   1.000
_cell.length_b   1.000
_cell.length_c   1.000
_cell.angle_alpha   90.00
_cell.angle_beta   90.00
_cell.angle_gamma   90.00
#
_symmetry.space_group_name_H-M   'P 1'
#
loop_
_entity.id
_entity.type
_entity.pdbx_description
1 polymer ?
#
loop_
_entity_poly.entity_id
_entity_poly.type
_entity_poly.pdbx_seq_one_letter_code
_entity_poly.pdbx_strand_id
1 'polypeptide(L)'
;MNLTRDGADFISDAELNSTSGAALRRAYRVLVFEGHHEYVTQHEYAAVTRFRDLGGNLMFLSANNFYWKVTIRDNVMTRVGKWRDLGRPEAALVGVQFFHNDFGEHRGSWILRSAAAKLSWLIAGTGLRVARAFSSGGIEADGVTSDSPKNVRVIADIPNLYGDGRNADMTYYDTPAGAKVFAAGAFTIAGSVWQGHVEQLMANLWDRLSQD
;
A
#
# COMPACT_ATOMS: atom_id res chain seq x y z
N MET A 1 -14.18 1.86 -8.56
CA MET A 1 -13.97 2.83 -7.45
C MET A 1 -13.50 4.14 -8.03
N ASN A 2 -14.20 5.25 -7.74
CA ASN A 2 -13.80 6.57 -8.19
C ASN A 2 -13.95 7.54 -7.00
N LEU A 3 -12.82 7.79 -6.33
CA LEU A 3 -12.76 8.58 -5.10
C LEU A 3 -13.41 9.98 -5.23
N THR A 4 -13.39 10.59 -6.41
CA THR A 4 -14.06 11.89 -6.65
C THR A 4 -15.58 11.80 -6.67
N ARG A 5 -16.14 10.65 -7.05
CA ARG A 5 -17.58 10.38 -6.99
C ARG A 5 -18.03 9.92 -5.61
N ASP A 6 -17.11 9.31 -4.86
CA ASP A 6 -17.37 8.71 -3.54
C ASP A 6 -17.22 9.70 -2.38
N GLY A 7 -16.94 10.99 -2.65
CA GLY A 7 -16.90 12.06 -1.65
C GLY A 7 -15.62 12.07 -0.80
N ALA A 8 -14.48 11.70 -1.37
CA ALA A 8 -13.20 11.74 -0.67
C ALA A 8 -12.66 13.18 -0.50
N ASP A 9 -12.09 13.45 0.67
CA ASP A 9 -11.24 14.61 0.89
C ASP A 9 -9.83 14.33 0.35
N PHE A 10 -9.15 15.38 -0.12
CA PHE A 10 -7.76 15.32 -0.56
C PHE A 10 -6.91 16.14 0.40
N ILE A 11 -5.83 15.54 0.90
CA ILE A 11 -4.82 16.21 1.69
C ILE A 11 -3.48 16.09 0.98
N SER A 12 -2.73 17.18 0.97
CA SER A 12 -1.36 17.21 0.48
C SER A 12 -0.38 16.64 1.52
N ASP A 13 0.81 16.24 1.08
CA ASP A 13 1.93 15.89 1.97
C ASP A 13 2.24 17.04 2.95
N ALA A 14 2.16 18.30 2.50
CA ALA A 14 2.36 19.46 3.37
C ALA A 14 1.31 19.54 4.50
N GLU A 15 0.04 19.24 4.22
CA GLU A 15 -1.02 19.16 5.22
C GLU A 15 -0.85 17.95 6.13
N LEU A 16 -0.47 16.79 5.57
CA LEU A 16 -0.14 15.59 6.34
C LEU A 16 1.03 15.84 7.30
N ASN A 17 2.03 16.61 6.88
CA ASN A 17 3.17 17.04 7.68
C ASN A 17 2.82 18.10 8.75
N SER A 18 1.59 18.60 8.76
CA SER A 18 1.09 19.56 9.75
C SER A 18 0.00 18.99 10.67
N THR A 19 -0.44 17.75 10.45
CA THR A 19 -1.52 17.11 11.20
C THR A 19 -1.02 15.95 12.07
N SER A 20 -1.82 15.57 13.08
CA SER A 20 -1.49 14.44 13.95
C SER A 20 -2.27 13.20 13.59
N GLY A 21 -1.70 12.02 13.84
CA GLY A 21 -2.41 10.74 13.66
C GLY A 21 -3.73 10.64 14.45
N ALA A 22 -3.83 11.31 15.60
CA ALA A 22 -5.07 11.38 16.36
C ALA A 22 -6.13 12.27 15.71
N ALA A 23 -5.72 13.38 15.08
CA ALA A 23 -6.62 14.22 14.30
C ALA A 23 -7.11 13.47 13.05
N LEU A 24 -6.19 12.83 12.32
CA LEU A 24 -6.53 11.96 11.18
C LEU A 24 -7.51 10.88 11.59
N ARG A 25 -7.30 10.20 12.72
CA ARG A 25 -8.20 9.13 13.16
C ARG A 25 -9.61 9.63 13.47
N ARG A 26 -9.75 10.84 14.02
CA ARG A 26 -11.06 11.43 14.30
C ARG A 26 -11.81 11.81 13.02
N ALA A 27 -11.08 12.22 11.97
CA ALA A 27 -11.66 12.68 10.72
C ALA A 27 -11.89 11.54 9.71
N TYR A 28 -10.99 10.56 9.66
CA TYR A 28 -10.92 9.57 8.59
C TYR A 28 -10.91 8.14 9.13
N ARG A 29 -11.55 7.26 8.38
CA ARG A 29 -11.52 5.80 8.59
C ARG A 29 -10.37 5.16 7.82
N VAL A 30 -10.09 5.66 6.62
CA VAL A 30 -9.06 5.16 5.72
C VAL A 30 -8.23 6.32 5.17
N LEU A 31 -6.91 6.13 5.07
CA LEU A 31 -6.03 6.94 4.24
C LEU A 31 -5.63 6.12 3.02
N VAL A 32 -5.80 6.70 1.84
CA VAL A 32 -5.41 6.10 0.56
C VAL A 32 -4.18 6.84 0.05
N PHE A 33 -3.14 6.09 -0.26
CA PHE A 33 -1.94 6.56 -0.95
C PHE A 33 -2.03 6.03 -2.38
N GLU A 34 -2.59 6.84 -3.27
CA GLU A 34 -2.93 6.47 -4.64
C GLU A 34 -1.72 6.42 -5.57
N GLY A 35 -0.67 7.16 -5.23
CA GLY A 35 0.54 7.34 -6.03
C GLY A 35 1.79 6.84 -5.33
N HIS A 36 2.91 7.54 -5.56
CA HIS A 36 4.25 7.13 -5.15
C HIS A 36 4.71 7.94 -3.93
N HIS A 37 4.32 7.52 -2.72
CA HIS A 37 4.65 8.26 -1.48
C HIS A 37 6.04 7.86 -0.96
N GLU A 38 7.08 8.15 -1.76
CA GLU A 38 8.47 7.69 -1.55
C GLU A 38 9.23 8.50 -0.49
N TYR A 39 9.00 9.82 -0.43
CA TYR A 39 9.76 10.76 0.38
C TYR A 39 8.93 11.25 1.55
N VAL A 40 9.31 10.87 2.76
CA VAL A 40 8.49 11.06 3.96
C VAL A 40 9.29 11.73 5.06
N THR A 41 8.76 12.82 5.59
CA THR A 41 9.31 13.51 6.76
C THR A 41 9.11 12.67 8.02
N GLN A 42 9.83 13.02 9.08
CA GLN A 42 9.64 12.34 10.36
C GLN A 42 8.24 12.58 10.97
N HIS A 43 7.61 13.72 10.70
CA HIS A 43 6.29 14.02 11.22
C HIS A 43 5.21 13.21 10.50
N GLU A 44 5.24 13.17 9.17
CA GLU A 44 4.31 12.36 8.36
C GLU A 44 4.40 10.88 8.75
N TYR A 45 5.61 10.32 8.86
CA TYR A 45 5.82 8.94 9.31
C TYR A 45 5.13 8.70 10.66
N ALA A 46 5.33 9.60 11.62
CA ALA A 46 4.74 9.47 12.95
C ALA A 46 3.21 9.62 12.93
N ALA A 47 2.68 10.54 12.12
CA ALA A 47 1.24 10.77 11.97
C ALA A 47 0.54 9.54 11.38
N VAL A 48 1.05 8.99 10.28
CA VAL A 48 0.47 7.81 9.61
C VAL A 48 0.60 6.56 10.48
N THR A 49 1.75 6.36 11.12
CA THR A 49 1.94 5.25 12.08
C THR A 49 0.94 5.36 13.22
N ARG A 50 0.81 6.55 13.82
CA ARG A 50 -0.12 6.77 14.94
C ARG A 50 -1.59 6.59 14.51
N PHE A 51 -1.95 7.01 13.30
CA PHE A 51 -3.27 6.79 12.74
C PHE A 51 -3.61 5.30 12.66
N ARG A 52 -2.69 4.48 12.11
CA ARG A 52 -2.83 3.01 12.09
C ARG A 52 -2.92 2.42 13.49
N ASP A 53 -2.04 2.86 14.40
CA ASP A 53 -2.00 2.34 15.77
C ASP A 53 -3.27 2.69 16.59
N LEU A 54 -4.06 3.64 16.10
CA LEU A 54 -5.38 4.00 16.63
C LEU A 54 -6.55 3.30 15.87
N GLY A 55 -6.26 2.31 15.04
CA GLY A 55 -7.26 1.55 14.31
C GLY A 55 -7.65 2.15 12.95
N GLY A 56 -6.93 3.16 12.47
CA GLY A 56 -7.14 3.73 11.13
C GLY A 56 -6.63 2.81 10.02
N ASN A 57 -7.40 2.70 8.93
CA ASN A 57 -7.10 1.79 7.82
C ASN A 57 -6.18 2.45 6.77
N LEU A 58 -5.25 1.70 6.18
CA LEU A 58 -4.30 2.20 5.18
C LEU A 58 -4.41 1.45 3.87
N MET A 59 -4.35 2.16 2.75
CA MET A 59 -4.40 1.59 1.40
C MET A 59 -3.28 2.18 0.54
N PHE A 60 -2.23 1.41 0.28
CA PHE A 60 -1.12 1.78 -0.60
C PHE A 60 -1.33 1.16 -1.98
N LEU A 61 -1.44 1.98 -3.03
CA LEU A 61 -1.82 1.54 -4.37
C LEU A 61 -0.66 1.44 -5.38
N SER A 62 0.57 1.56 -4.88
CA SER A 62 1.82 1.51 -5.63
C SER A 62 2.88 0.69 -4.87
N ALA A 63 4.15 0.87 -5.24
CA ALA A 63 5.33 0.38 -4.53
C ALA A 63 6.20 1.54 -4.04
N ASN A 64 7.29 1.23 -3.32
CA ASN A 64 8.31 2.19 -2.88
C ASN A 64 7.75 3.30 -1.97
N ASN A 65 6.72 2.95 -1.20
CA ASN A 65 6.14 3.84 -0.21
C ASN A 65 7.03 3.91 1.03
N PHE A 66 7.19 5.10 1.61
CA PHE A 66 7.95 5.35 2.84
C PHE A 66 9.44 4.98 2.75
N TYR A 67 10.06 5.06 1.56
CA TYR A 67 11.45 4.64 1.36
C TYR A 67 12.48 5.62 1.95
N TRP A 68 12.38 6.90 1.61
CA TRP A 68 13.33 7.93 2.02
C TRP A 68 12.80 8.77 3.17
N LYS A 69 13.61 8.91 4.23
CA LYS A 69 13.45 10.01 5.18
C LYS A 69 13.94 11.30 4.55
N VAL A 70 13.11 12.33 4.61
CA VAL A 70 13.47 13.70 4.22
C VAL A 70 13.31 14.70 5.37
N THR A 71 13.97 15.84 5.23
CA THR A 71 13.70 17.04 6.03
C THR A 71 13.41 18.20 5.11
N ILE A 72 12.48 19.06 5.51
CA ILE A 72 12.15 20.29 4.78
C ILE A 72 12.52 21.48 5.68
N ARG A 73 13.38 22.38 5.18
CA ARG A 73 13.75 23.64 5.86
C ARG A 73 13.87 24.74 4.82
N ASP A 74 13.28 25.90 5.08
CA ASP A 74 13.33 27.06 4.18
C ASP A 74 12.98 26.71 2.72
N ASN A 75 11.92 25.91 2.53
CA ASN A 75 11.45 25.37 1.24
C ASN A 75 12.45 24.45 0.51
N VAL A 76 13.48 23.95 1.18
CA VAL A 76 14.42 22.97 0.64
C VAL A 76 14.16 21.61 1.27
N MET A 77 13.85 20.62 0.43
CA MET A 77 13.79 19.22 0.82
C MET A 77 15.18 18.58 0.69
N THR A 78 15.65 17.91 1.74
CA THR A 78 16.91 17.17 1.74
C THR A 78 16.69 15.74 2.18
N ARG A 79 17.26 14.79 1.43
CA ARG A 79 17.26 13.37 1.76
C ARG A 79 18.21 13.08 2.90
N VAL A 80 17.71 12.44 3.96
CA VAL A 80 18.49 12.06 5.14
C VAL A 80 19.06 10.65 4.99
N GLY A 81 18.23 9.70 4.58
CA GLY A 81 18.59 8.28 4.50
C GLY A 81 17.36 7.41 4.34
N LYS A 82 17.54 6.11 4.09
CA LYS A 82 16.40 5.18 3.99
C LYS A 82 15.80 4.95 5.36
N TRP A 83 14.48 4.87 5.45
CA TRP A 83 13.83 4.63 6.74
C TRP A 83 14.25 3.31 7.40
N ARG A 84 14.44 2.24 6.61
CA ARG A 84 14.96 0.95 7.10
C ARG A 84 16.34 1.03 7.73
N ASP A 85 17.24 1.80 7.15
CA ASP A 85 18.62 1.98 7.66
C ASP A 85 18.63 2.82 8.96
N LEU A 86 17.52 3.52 9.25
CA LEU A 86 17.28 4.29 10.46
C LEU A 86 16.44 3.53 11.49
N GLY A 87 16.28 2.21 11.33
CA GLY A 87 15.55 1.35 12.28
C GLY A 87 14.03 1.40 12.16
N ARG A 88 13.50 1.91 11.04
CA ARG A 88 12.05 1.99 10.76
C ARG A 88 11.74 1.43 9.37
N PRO A 89 11.92 0.12 9.14
CA PRO A 89 11.67 -0.48 7.83
C PRO A 89 10.23 -0.25 7.38
N GLU A 90 10.07 -0.01 6.09
CA GLU A 90 8.80 0.26 5.41
C GLU A 90 7.82 -0.88 5.63
N ALA A 91 8.34 -2.11 5.55
CA ALA A 91 7.57 -3.34 5.80
C ALA A 91 6.84 -3.35 7.14
N ALA A 92 7.37 -2.71 8.19
CA ALA A 92 6.71 -2.67 9.50
C ALA A 92 5.45 -1.78 9.52
N LEU A 93 5.32 -0.86 8.55
CA LEU A 93 4.14 0.00 8.37
C LEU A 93 3.29 -0.42 7.17
N VAL A 94 3.91 -0.58 6.01
CA VAL A 94 3.26 -0.85 4.73
C VAL A 94 2.89 -2.34 4.59
N GLY A 95 3.65 -3.23 5.24
CA GLY A 95 3.51 -4.69 5.12
C GLY A 95 4.43 -5.31 4.06
N VAL A 96 5.05 -4.49 3.22
CA VAL A 96 6.03 -4.86 2.19
C VAL A 96 7.14 -3.80 2.12
N GLN A 97 8.26 -4.15 1.49
CA GLN A 97 9.43 -3.31 1.39
C GLN A 97 9.99 -3.28 -0.04
N PHE A 98 10.33 -2.07 -0.52
CA PHE A 98 10.96 -1.85 -1.81
C PHE A 98 12.25 -2.63 -2.01
N PHE A 99 12.38 -3.25 -3.18
CA PHE A 99 13.55 -4.04 -3.52
C PHE A 99 14.13 -3.83 -4.92
N HIS A 100 13.38 -3.26 -5.87
CA HIS A 100 13.88 -3.00 -7.23
C HIS A 100 13.00 -2.00 -8.00
N ASN A 101 13.64 -1.22 -8.88
CA ASN A 101 13.03 -0.37 -9.90
C ASN A 101 13.83 -0.56 -11.19
N ASP A 102 13.14 -0.81 -12.30
CA ASP A 102 13.74 -1.02 -13.63
C ASP A 102 13.25 0.00 -14.68
N PHE A 103 12.68 1.11 -14.23
CA PHE A 103 12.12 2.18 -15.06
C PHE A 103 11.04 1.69 -16.04
N GLY A 104 10.38 0.58 -15.72
CA GLY A 104 9.26 0.04 -16.49
C GLY A 104 9.66 -0.88 -17.64
N GLU A 105 10.92 -1.34 -17.69
CA GLU A 105 11.37 -2.34 -18.66
C GLU A 105 10.58 -3.66 -18.55
N HIS A 106 10.21 -4.07 -17.34
CA HIS A 106 9.49 -5.31 -17.06
C HIS A 106 8.11 -5.05 -16.47
N ARG A 107 7.16 -5.86 -16.94
CA ARG A 107 5.84 -6.03 -16.36
C ARG A 107 5.53 -7.51 -16.25
N GLY A 108 4.86 -7.89 -15.19
CA GLY A 108 4.41 -9.26 -14.96
C GLY A 108 2.92 -9.31 -14.67
N SER A 109 2.40 -10.52 -14.58
CA SER A 109 1.00 -10.78 -14.24
C SER A 109 0.83 -10.97 -12.74
N TRP A 110 -0.14 -10.28 -12.15
CA TRP A 110 -0.59 -10.54 -10.79
C TRP A 110 -1.29 -11.89 -10.72
N ILE A 111 -0.75 -12.82 -9.94
CA ILE A 111 -1.30 -14.15 -9.71
C ILE A 111 -1.99 -14.19 -8.35
N LEU A 112 -3.29 -14.49 -8.31
CA LEU A 112 -4.03 -14.58 -7.05
C LEU A 112 -3.54 -15.77 -6.21
N ARG A 113 -3.28 -15.56 -4.92
CA ARG A 113 -2.77 -16.59 -4.01
C ARG A 113 -3.87 -17.15 -3.11
N SER A 114 -3.62 -18.32 -2.54
CA SER A 114 -4.59 -19.02 -1.67
C SER A 114 -4.99 -18.22 -0.43
N ALA A 115 -4.13 -17.31 0.05
CA ALA A 115 -4.47 -16.43 1.16
C ALA A 115 -5.63 -15.48 0.83
N ALA A 116 -5.84 -15.11 -0.45
CA ALA A 116 -6.99 -14.33 -0.87
C ALA A 116 -8.32 -15.09 -0.67
N ALA A 117 -8.31 -16.42 -0.71
CA ALA A 117 -9.52 -17.22 -0.44
C ALA A 117 -9.98 -17.10 1.03
N LYS A 118 -9.07 -16.78 1.97
CA LYS A 118 -9.40 -16.46 3.36
C LYS A 118 -10.00 -15.05 3.53
N LEU A 119 -9.96 -14.25 2.45
CA LEU A 119 -10.57 -12.94 2.33
C LEU A 119 -11.68 -13.03 1.28
N SER A 120 -12.64 -13.95 1.46
CA SER A 120 -13.71 -14.18 0.46
C SER A 120 -14.47 -12.91 0.09
N TRP A 121 -14.63 -11.99 1.04
CA TRP A 121 -15.22 -10.66 0.82
C TRP A 121 -14.44 -9.84 -0.22
N LEU A 122 -13.11 -9.97 -0.27
CA LEU A 122 -12.24 -9.20 -1.17
C LEU A 122 -12.45 -9.64 -2.62
N ILE A 123 -12.62 -10.94 -2.85
CA ILE A 123 -12.76 -11.51 -4.19
C ILE A 123 -14.23 -11.76 -4.59
N ALA A 124 -15.20 -11.42 -3.74
CA ALA A 124 -16.61 -11.60 -4.02
C ALA A 124 -17.03 -10.84 -5.28
N GLY A 125 -17.79 -11.49 -6.17
CA GLY A 125 -18.28 -10.86 -7.42
C GLY A 125 -17.21 -10.57 -8.48
N THR A 126 -15.92 -10.78 -8.19
CA THR A 126 -14.82 -10.46 -9.12
C THR A 126 -14.63 -11.52 -10.22
N GLY A 127 -15.08 -12.75 -9.98
CA GLY A 127 -14.77 -13.91 -10.84
C GLY A 127 -13.31 -14.41 -10.78
N LEU A 128 -12.47 -13.81 -9.92
CA LEU A 128 -11.06 -14.19 -9.78
C LEU A 128 -10.90 -15.59 -9.19
N ARG A 129 -9.81 -16.26 -9.60
CA ARG A 129 -9.50 -17.63 -9.20
C ARG A 129 -8.05 -17.73 -8.72
N VAL A 130 -7.85 -18.49 -7.65
CA VAL A 130 -6.50 -18.78 -7.13
C VAL A 130 -5.65 -19.42 -8.22
N ALA A 131 -4.36 -19.06 -8.24
CA ALA A 131 -3.35 -19.46 -9.22
C ALA A 131 -3.65 -19.00 -10.66
N ARG A 132 -4.50 -17.99 -10.85
CA ARG A 132 -4.74 -17.36 -12.15
C ARG A 132 -4.28 -15.90 -12.15
N ALA A 133 -3.79 -15.47 -13.31
CA ALA A 133 -3.48 -14.09 -13.60
C ALA A 133 -4.77 -13.25 -13.65
N PHE A 134 -4.72 -12.02 -13.13
CA PHE A 134 -5.88 -11.12 -13.17
C PHE A 134 -5.58 -9.67 -13.54
N SER A 135 -4.32 -9.24 -13.53
CA SER A 135 -3.92 -7.91 -13.99
C SER A 135 -2.41 -7.90 -14.21
N SER A 136 -1.84 -6.74 -14.51
CA SER A 136 -0.41 -6.53 -14.67
C SER A 136 0.13 -5.50 -13.67
N GLY A 137 1.39 -5.69 -13.27
CA GLY A 137 2.16 -4.78 -12.41
C GLY A 137 3.63 -4.75 -12.83
N GLY A 138 4.36 -3.75 -12.32
CA GLY A 138 5.81 -3.62 -12.55
C GLY A 138 6.32 -2.22 -12.22
N ILE A 139 7.34 -1.75 -12.95
CA ILE A 139 8.07 -0.48 -12.73
C ILE A 139 8.88 -0.50 -11.44
N GLU A 140 8.20 -0.62 -10.30
CA GLU A 140 8.82 -0.81 -8.99
C GLU A 140 8.13 -1.96 -8.28
N ALA A 141 8.88 -2.68 -7.44
CA ALA A 141 8.34 -3.78 -6.66
C ALA A 141 8.75 -3.72 -5.18
N ASP A 142 7.76 -4.04 -4.35
CA ASP A 142 7.91 -4.31 -2.93
C ASP A 142 7.65 -5.79 -2.65
N GLY A 143 8.31 -6.33 -1.63
CA GLY A 143 8.15 -7.72 -1.20
C GLY A 143 8.05 -7.84 0.31
N VAL A 144 7.47 -8.93 0.79
CA VAL A 144 7.45 -9.26 2.23
C VAL A 144 8.87 -9.53 2.73
N THR A 145 9.16 -9.07 3.95
CA THR A 145 10.45 -9.28 4.61
C THR A 145 10.25 -9.79 6.05
N SER A 146 11.34 -10.06 6.76
CA SER A 146 11.31 -10.40 8.19
C SER A 146 10.68 -9.33 9.08
N ASP A 147 10.69 -8.08 8.62
CA ASP A 147 10.17 -6.90 9.32
C ASP A 147 8.68 -6.67 9.08
N SER A 148 8.08 -7.41 8.14
CA SER A 148 6.63 -7.36 7.91
C SER A 148 5.86 -7.91 9.12
N PRO A 149 4.63 -7.43 9.40
CA PRO A 149 3.79 -7.97 10.46
C PRO A 149 3.64 -9.49 10.35
N LYS A 150 3.70 -10.21 11.47
CA LYS A 150 3.69 -11.69 11.46
C LYS A 150 2.42 -12.31 10.88
N ASN A 151 1.32 -11.55 10.84
CA ASN A 151 0.05 -11.92 10.25
C ASN A 151 -0.16 -11.37 8.82
N VAL A 152 0.87 -10.83 8.18
CA VAL A 152 0.78 -10.37 6.78
C VAL A 152 0.39 -11.52 5.86
N ARG A 153 -0.55 -11.26 4.95
CA ARG A 153 -1.00 -12.22 3.94
C ARG A 153 -0.62 -11.71 2.57
N VAL A 154 0.13 -12.49 1.81
CA VAL A 154 0.34 -12.27 0.36
C VAL A 154 -0.90 -12.77 -0.37
N ILE A 155 -1.71 -11.84 -0.88
CA ILE A 155 -3.00 -12.13 -1.53
C ILE A 155 -2.85 -12.28 -3.05
N ALA A 156 -1.86 -11.62 -3.63
CA ALA A 156 -1.41 -11.82 -5.00
C ALA A 156 0.11 -11.61 -5.07
N ASP A 157 0.79 -12.23 -6.04
CA ASP A 157 2.19 -11.95 -6.32
C ASP A 157 2.46 -11.83 -7.83
N ILE A 158 3.56 -11.14 -8.18
CA ILE A 158 4.16 -11.20 -9.51
C ILE A 158 5.44 -12.03 -9.36
N PRO A 159 5.45 -13.29 -9.84
CA PRO A 159 6.58 -14.17 -9.66
C PRO A 159 7.83 -13.69 -10.39
N ASN A 160 8.96 -13.60 -9.68
CA ASN A 160 10.30 -13.36 -10.24
C ASN A 160 10.35 -12.21 -11.27
N LEU A 161 9.72 -11.07 -10.96
CA LEU A 161 9.49 -9.98 -11.92
C LEU A 161 10.76 -9.51 -12.63
N TYR A 162 11.89 -9.43 -11.90
CA TYR A 162 13.17 -8.92 -12.41
C TYR A 162 14.25 -10.00 -12.58
N GLY A 163 13.88 -11.29 -12.52
CA GLY A 163 14.82 -12.39 -12.71
C GLY A 163 15.80 -12.62 -11.55
N ASP A 164 15.62 -11.95 -10.41
CA ASP A 164 16.50 -12.02 -9.23
C ASP A 164 16.00 -12.98 -8.13
N GLY A 165 14.95 -13.75 -8.41
CA GLY A 165 14.33 -14.71 -7.52
C GLY A 165 13.29 -14.12 -6.56
N ARG A 166 13.04 -12.80 -6.59
CA ARG A 166 12.08 -12.13 -5.70
C ARG A 166 10.75 -11.90 -6.39
N ASN A 167 9.68 -12.01 -5.62
CA ASN A 167 8.33 -11.70 -6.08
C ASN A 167 7.96 -10.26 -5.68
N ALA A 168 7.18 -9.58 -6.52
CA ALA A 168 6.42 -8.43 -6.06
C ALA A 168 5.18 -8.94 -5.30
N ASP A 169 4.95 -8.48 -4.07
CA ASP A 169 3.91 -9.01 -3.20
C ASP A 169 2.79 -7.99 -2.97
N MET A 170 1.56 -8.35 -3.34
CA MET A 170 0.35 -7.63 -2.92
C MET A 170 -0.11 -8.21 -1.59
N THR A 171 -0.25 -7.37 -0.57
CA THR A 171 -0.46 -7.83 0.80
C THR A 171 -1.63 -7.19 1.52
N TYR A 172 -2.10 -7.90 2.55
CA TYR A 172 -3.10 -7.42 3.49
C TYR A 172 -2.81 -7.92 4.91
N TYR A 173 -2.80 -7.03 5.89
CA TYR A 173 -2.67 -7.37 7.31
C TYR A 173 -3.65 -6.54 8.18
N ASP A 174 -3.87 -7.00 9.40
CA ASP A 174 -4.65 -6.28 10.41
C ASP A 174 -3.86 -6.11 11.71
N THR A 175 -4.25 -5.14 12.54
CA THR A 175 -3.64 -4.90 13.85
C THR A 175 -4.60 -5.24 14.99
N PRO A 176 -4.09 -5.52 16.21
CA PRO A 176 -4.95 -5.68 17.39
C PRO A 176 -5.84 -4.46 17.69
N ALA A 177 -5.43 -3.26 17.24
CA ALA A 177 -6.21 -2.03 17.36
C ALA A 177 -7.33 -1.90 16.30
N GLY A 178 -7.48 -2.89 15.41
CA GLY A 178 -8.55 -2.94 14.41
C GLY A 178 -8.19 -2.36 13.04
N ALA A 179 -7.01 -1.76 12.89
CA ALA A 179 -6.54 -1.23 11.61
C ALA A 179 -6.34 -2.35 10.60
N LYS A 180 -6.63 -2.05 9.34
CA LYS A 180 -6.43 -2.92 8.19
C LYS A 180 -5.52 -2.20 7.21
N VAL A 181 -4.51 -2.88 6.72
CA VAL A 181 -3.52 -2.30 5.82
C VAL A 181 -3.43 -3.17 4.58
N PHE A 182 -3.67 -2.54 3.44
CA PHE A 182 -3.47 -3.11 2.11
C PHE A 182 -2.29 -2.44 1.43
N ALA A 183 -1.45 -3.23 0.76
CA ALA A 183 -0.41 -2.72 -0.12
C ALA A 183 -0.42 -3.45 -1.46
N ALA A 184 -0.45 -2.69 -2.55
CA ALA A 184 -0.38 -3.20 -3.91
C ALA A 184 0.97 -3.88 -4.21
N GLY A 185 2.08 -3.27 -3.77
CA GLY A 185 3.43 -3.81 -3.88
C GLY A 185 4.03 -3.79 -5.28
N ALA A 186 3.34 -3.23 -6.27
CA ALA A 186 3.89 -2.79 -7.55
C ALA A 186 3.03 -1.68 -8.13
N PHE A 187 3.55 -0.95 -9.13
CA PHE A 187 2.73 0.02 -9.86
C PHE A 187 1.67 -0.65 -10.72
N THR A 188 0.82 0.21 -11.31
CA THR A 188 -0.17 -0.05 -12.37
C THR A 188 -1.48 -0.73 -11.98
N ILE A 189 -1.62 -1.25 -10.74
CA ILE A 189 -2.92 -1.83 -10.33
C ILE A 189 -4.03 -0.78 -10.26
N ALA A 190 -3.74 0.42 -9.72
CA ALA A 190 -4.70 1.54 -9.70
C ALA A 190 -5.07 1.99 -11.11
N GLY A 191 -4.12 2.00 -12.04
CA GLY A 191 -4.36 2.28 -13.46
C GLY A 191 -5.14 1.19 -14.20
N SER A 192 -5.42 0.05 -13.56
CA SER A 192 -6.13 -1.10 -14.13
C SER A 192 -7.60 -1.19 -13.70
N VAL A 193 -8.11 -0.21 -12.95
CA VAL A 193 -9.51 -0.21 -12.44
C VAL A 193 -10.58 -0.16 -13.52
N TRP A 194 -10.22 0.09 -14.79
CA TRP A 194 -11.14 -0.05 -15.93
C TRP A 194 -11.44 -1.51 -16.28
N GLN A 195 -10.66 -2.47 -15.76
CA GLN A 195 -10.97 -3.89 -15.85
C GLN A 195 -11.99 -4.25 -14.77
N GLY A 196 -13.20 -4.68 -15.14
CA GLY A 196 -14.32 -4.85 -14.20
C GLY A 196 -14.02 -5.75 -12.99
N HIS A 197 -13.19 -6.79 -13.12
CA HIS A 197 -12.76 -7.62 -12.00
C HIS A 197 -11.79 -6.92 -11.05
N VAL A 198 -10.91 -6.05 -11.56
CA VAL A 198 -10.04 -5.19 -10.73
C VAL A 198 -10.87 -4.07 -10.09
N GLU A 199 -11.83 -3.51 -10.81
CA GLU A 199 -12.76 -2.53 -10.26
C GLU A 199 -13.51 -3.09 -9.06
N GLN A 200 -14.10 -4.28 -9.22
CA GLN A 200 -14.85 -4.95 -8.16
C GLN A 200 -13.94 -5.33 -6.97
N LEU A 201 -12.71 -5.78 -7.23
CA LEU A 201 -11.71 -6.05 -6.18
C LEU A 201 -11.44 -4.78 -5.34
N MET A 202 -11.24 -3.65 -6.00
CA MET A 202 -11.00 -2.36 -5.34
C MET A 202 -12.25 -1.81 -4.65
N ALA A 203 -13.44 -2.04 -5.21
CA ALA A 203 -14.70 -1.69 -4.56
C ALA A 203 -14.91 -2.48 -3.27
N ASN A 204 -14.70 -3.80 -3.29
CA ASN A 204 -14.77 -4.64 -2.09
C ASN A 204 -13.77 -4.19 -1.02
N LEU A 205 -12.56 -3.82 -1.45
CA LEU A 205 -11.52 -3.30 -0.56
C LEU A 205 -11.92 -1.95 0.06
N TRP A 206 -12.44 -1.03 -0.75
CA TRP A 206 -12.97 0.24 -0.29
C TRP A 206 -14.09 0.05 0.72
N ASP A 207 -15.09 -0.77 0.41
CA ASP A 207 -16.21 -1.06 1.32
C ASP A 207 -15.71 -1.60 2.65
N ARG A 208 -14.69 -2.47 2.62
CA ARG A 208 -14.13 -3.04 3.85
C ARG A 208 -13.32 -2.05 4.68
N LEU A 209 -12.62 -1.11 4.05
CA LEU A 209 -11.74 -0.15 4.73
C LEU A 209 -12.48 1.13 5.14
N SER A 210 -13.59 1.46 4.48
CA SER A 210 -14.36 2.69 4.71
C SER A 210 -15.56 2.50 5.66
N GLN A 211 -15.90 1.26 6.00
CA GLN A 211 -16.95 0.92 6.96
C GLN A 211 -16.39 0.78 8.40
N ASP A 212 -17.27 0.95 9.39
CA ASP A 212 -16.97 0.82 10.83
C ASP A 212 -16.73 -0.65 11.25
#